data_AF-A0A2A5C2W4-F1
#
_entry.id   AF-A0A2A5C2W4-F1
#
_cell.length_a   1.000
_cell.length_b   1.000
_cell.length_c   1.000
_cell.angle_alpha   90.00
_cell.angle_beta   90.00
_cell.angle_gamma   90.00
#
_symmetry.space_group_name_H-M   'P 1'
#
loop_
_entity.id
_entity.type
_entity.pdbx_description
1 polymer ?
#
loop_
_entity_poly.entity_id
_entity_poly.type
_entity_poly.pdbx_seq_one_letter_code
_entity_poly.pdbx_strand_id
1 'polypeptide(L)'
;MLKLRDLKGLGPKSEKCLIEIGINTPEKLEEIGAVRAFIKLKNECSTKPSLNFLYALVGALENQHWAEIAKTEKERLLMDLEGYRELEEMFREDGIELKR
;
A
#
# COMPACT_ATOMS: atom_id res chain seq x y z
N MET A 1 2.61 -19.26 11.99
CA MET A 1 1.87 -18.20 11.26
C MET A 1 2.88 -17.21 10.73
N LEU A 2 2.77 -16.88 9.45
CA LEU A 2 3.62 -15.90 8.79
C LEU A 2 3.26 -14.49 9.28
N LYS A 3 4.26 -13.66 9.55
CA LYS A 3 4.05 -12.25 9.94
C LYS A 3 4.32 -11.32 8.76
N LEU A 4 3.85 -10.09 8.84
CA LEU A 4 4.11 -9.07 7.80
C LEU A 4 5.61 -8.83 7.63
N ARG A 5 6.38 -8.80 8.73
CA ARG A 5 7.85 -8.65 8.68
C ARG A 5 8.58 -9.83 8.04
N ASP A 6 7.91 -10.96 7.82
CA ASP A 6 8.49 -12.13 7.16
C ASP A 6 8.29 -12.06 5.63
N LEU A 7 7.45 -11.13 5.15
CA LEU A 7 7.26 -10.88 3.73
C LEU A 7 8.46 -10.12 3.13
N LYS A 8 8.78 -10.46 1.89
CA LYS A 8 9.92 -9.90 1.17
C LYS A 8 9.81 -8.37 1.07
N GLY A 9 10.81 -7.67 1.56
CA GLY A 9 10.85 -6.20 1.54
C GLY A 9 10.14 -5.50 2.70
N LEU A 10 9.43 -6.23 3.58
CA LEU A 10 8.80 -5.65 4.77
C LEU A 10 9.64 -5.93 6.02
N GLY A 11 10.16 -4.87 6.65
CA GLY A 11 10.87 -4.96 7.92
C GLY A 11 9.98 -4.69 9.13
N PRO A 12 10.51 -4.78 10.37
CA PRO A 12 9.77 -4.50 11.60
C PRO A 12 9.11 -3.10 11.63
N LYS A 13 9.74 -2.10 11.01
CA LYS A 13 9.17 -0.75 10.88
C LYS A 13 7.94 -0.74 9.97
N SER A 14 8.02 -1.41 8.82
CA SER A 14 6.91 -1.52 7.87
C SER A 14 5.73 -2.25 8.50
N GLU A 15 5.99 -3.36 9.20
CA GLU A 15 4.95 -4.09 9.94
C GLU A 15 4.28 -3.19 10.99
N LYS A 16 5.04 -2.42 11.77
CA LYS A 16 4.47 -1.50 12.75
C LYS A 16 3.52 -0.49 12.08
N CYS A 17 3.94 0.14 10.98
CA CYS A 17 3.11 1.09 10.25
C CYS A 17 1.84 0.44 9.69
N LEU A 18 1.93 -0.79 9.17
CA LEU A 18 0.77 -1.53 8.67
C LEU A 18 -0.21 -1.87 9.80
N ILE A 19 0.29 -2.29 10.96
CA ILE A 19 -0.55 -2.59 12.14
C ILE A 19 -1.25 -1.32 12.65
N GLU A 20 -0.57 -0.17 12.65
CA GLU A 20 -1.13 1.12 13.07
C GLU A 20 -2.36 1.52 12.23
N ILE A 21 -2.41 1.10 10.96
CA ILE A 21 -3.55 1.33 10.06
C ILE A 21 -4.49 0.11 9.96
N GLY A 22 -4.41 -0.84 10.89
CA GLY A 22 -5.30 -2.00 10.95
C GLY A 22 -5.00 -3.15 9.97
N ILE A 23 -3.83 -3.13 9.31
CA ILE A 23 -3.34 -4.25 8.48
C ILE A 23 -2.38 -5.07 9.32
N ASN A 24 -2.91 -6.12 9.95
CA ASN A 24 -2.21 -6.88 10.98
C ASN A 24 -1.76 -8.29 10.56
N THR A 25 -2.19 -8.77 9.39
CA THR A 25 -1.77 -10.08 8.85
C THR A 25 -1.43 -9.99 7.35
N PRO A 26 -0.58 -10.90 6.83
CA PRO A 26 -0.34 -11.04 5.38
C PRO A 26 -1.61 -11.21 4.57
N GLU A 27 -2.57 -11.99 5.06
CA GLU A 27 -3.85 -12.25 4.39
C GLU A 27 -4.67 -10.95 4.28
N LYS A 28 -4.62 -10.09 5.30
CA LYS A 28 -5.29 -8.79 5.24
C LYS A 28 -4.63 -7.85 4.24
N LEU A 29 -3.30 -7.91 4.14
CA LEU A 29 -2.56 -7.14 3.14
C LEU A 29 -2.90 -7.62 1.72
N GLU A 30 -3.01 -8.93 1.50
CA GLU A 30 -3.45 -9.53 0.24
C GLU A 30 -4.88 -9.09 -0.13
N GLU A 31 -5.81 -9.14 0.82
CA GLU A 31 -7.21 -8.74 0.62
C GLU A 31 -7.35 -7.26 0.22
N ILE A 32 -6.55 -6.38 0.84
CA ILE A 32 -6.60 -4.94 0.56
C ILE A 32 -5.84 -4.60 -0.73
N GLY A 33 -4.71 -5.27 -0.97
CA GLY A 33 -3.79 -4.97 -2.06
C GLY A 33 -2.81 -3.82 -1.74
N ALA A 34 -1.67 -3.82 -2.43
CA ALA A 34 -0.55 -2.90 -2.16
C ALA A 34 -0.91 -1.41 -2.33
N VAL A 35 -1.62 -1.06 -3.41
CA VAL A 35 -1.96 0.34 -3.73
C VAL A 35 -2.90 0.92 -2.67
N ARG A 36 -3.97 0.20 -2.31
CA ARG A 36 -4.91 0.64 -1.27
C ARG A 36 -4.26 0.68 0.12
N ALA A 37 -3.42 -0.29 0.45
CA ALA A 37 -2.64 -0.26 1.69
C ALA A 37 -1.72 0.97 1.77
N PHE A 38 -1.08 1.34 0.65
CA PHE A 38 -0.25 2.54 0.58
C PHE A 38 -1.05 3.85 0.72
N ILE A 39 -2.22 3.94 0.09
CA ILE A 39 -3.12 5.10 0.24
C ILE A 39 -3.57 5.23 1.70
N LYS A 40 -3.94 4.12 2.34
CA LYS A 40 -4.31 4.09 3.76
C LYS A 40 -3.15 4.56 4.65
N LEU A 41 -1.93 4.09 4.39
CA LEU A 41 -0.71 4.58 5.07
C LEU A 41 -0.55 6.10 4.90
N LYS A 42 -0.71 6.62 3.69
CA LYS A 42 -0.57 8.06 3.40
C LYS A 42 -1.61 8.92 4.14
N ASN A 43 -2.81 8.37 4.37
CA ASN A 43 -3.92 9.08 5.00
C ASN A 43 -3.93 8.97 6.53
N GLU A 44 -3.48 7.83 7.08
CA GLU A 44 -3.64 7.51 8.50
C GLU A 44 -2.33 7.55 9.30
N CYS A 45 -1.15 7.36 8.68
CA CYS A 45 0.12 7.49 9.41
C CYS A 45 0.54 8.95 9.58
N SER A 46 1.15 9.26 10.73
CA SER A 46 1.69 10.60 11.04
C SER A 46 2.85 11.01 10.12
N THR A 47 3.53 10.03 9.50
CA THR A 47 4.63 10.28 8.56
C THR A 47 4.25 9.78 7.18
N LYS A 48 4.50 10.61 6.16
CA LYS A 48 4.19 10.26 4.77
C LYS A 48 5.08 9.09 4.32
N PRO A 49 4.51 7.96 3.87
CA PRO A 49 5.30 6.85 3.37
C PRO A 49 5.98 7.24 2.04
N SER A 50 7.16 6.70 1.78
CA SER A 50 7.86 6.88 0.51
C SER A 50 7.37 5.89 -0.55
N LEU A 51 7.60 6.17 -1.83
CA LEU A 51 7.28 5.22 -2.92
C LEU A 51 7.99 3.87 -2.77
N ASN A 52 9.14 3.83 -2.11
CA ASN A 52 9.80 2.55 -1.80
C ASN A 52 8.95 1.66 -0.91
N PHE A 53 8.11 2.24 -0.06
CA PHE A 53 7.15 1.46 0.72
C PHE A 53 6.09 0.85 -0.22
N LEU A 54 5.55 1.60 -1.18
CA LEU A 54 4.65 1.03 -2.19
C LEU A 54 5.30 -0.14 -2.94
N TYR A 55 6.54 0.02 -3.41
CA TYR A 55 7.25 -1.06 -4.10
C TYR A 55 7.51 -2.27 -3.21
N ALA A 56 7.77 -2.06 -1.92
CA ALA A 56 7.92 -3.13 -0.96
C ALA A 56 6.60 -3.87 -0.70
N LEU A 57 5.45 -3.18 -0.70
CA LEU A 57 4.14 -3.81 -0.57
C LEU A 57 3.81 -4.66 -1.80
N VAL A 58 4.08 -4.17 -3.01
CA VAL A 58 3.89 -4.95 -4.24
C VAL A 58 4.84 -6.15 -4.25
N GLY A 59 6.13 -5.94 -3.98
CA GLY A 59 7.12 -7.02 -3.91
C GLY A 59 6.79 -8.08 -2.86
N ALA A 60 6.19 -7.67 -1.73
CA ALA A 60 5.70 -8.59 -0.70
C ALA A 60 4.57 -9.50 -1.22
N LEU A 61 3.60 -8.93 -1.94
CA LEU A 61 2.45 -9.66 -2.50
C LEU A 61 2.82 -10.53 -3.70
N GLU A 62 3.77 -10.07 -4.52
CA GLU A 62 4.19 -10.78 -5.74
C GLU A 62 5.43 -11.67 -5.53
N ASN A 63 5.95 -11.71 -4.30
CA ASN A 63 7.19 -12.40 -3.93
C ASN A 63 8.42 -11.93 -4.75
N GLN A 64 8.42 -10.67 -5.17
CA GLN A 64 9.48 -10.03 -5.94
C GLN A 64 10.31 -9.05 -5.09
N HIS A 65 11.53 -8.75 -5.51
CA HIS A 65 12.34 -7.74 -4.82
C HIS A 65 11.87 -6.34 -5.20
N TRP A 66 11.70 -5.44 -4.22
CA TRP A 66 11.17 -4.09 -4.44
C TRP A 66 11.92 -3.27 -5.51
N ALA A 67 13.22 -3.51 -5.67
CA ALA A 67 14.03 -2.82 -6.67
C ALA A 67 13.64 -3.20 -8.11
N GLU A 68 13.19 -4.43 -8.34
CA GLU A 68 12.66 -4.84 -9.65
C GLU A 68 11.32 -4.15 -9.90
N ILE A 69 10.40 -4.17 -8.93
CA ILE A 69 9.13 -3.43 -9.01
C ILE A 69 9.35 -1.94 -9.34
N ALA A 70 10.29 -1.30 -8.64
CA ALA A 70 10.62 0.10 -8.87
C ALA A 70 11.12 0.39 -10.29
N LYS A 71 11.73 -0.60 -10.95
CA LYS A 71 12.27 -0.51 -12.30
C LYS A 71 11.22 -0.83 -13.36
N THR A 72 10.35 -1.82 -13.12
CA THR A 72 9.44 -2.38 -14.14
C THR A 72 8.03 -1.82 -14.06
N GLU A 73 7.57 -1.40 -12.88
CA GLU A 73 6.15 -1.09 -12.63
C GLU A 73 5.90 0.32 -12.11
N LYS A 74 6.94 1.13 -11.93
CA LYS A 74 6.82 2.48 -11.38
C LYS A 74 5.77 3.34 -12.09
N GLU A 75 5.78 3.38 -13.41
CA GLU A 75 4.84 4.21 -14.17
C GLU A 75 3.39 3.75 -13.98
N ARG A 76 3.15 2.43 -14.07
CA ARG A 76 1.85 1.82 -13.79
C ARG A 76 1.36 2.18 -12.38
N LEU A 77 2.22 2.01 -11.37
CA LEU A 77 1.85 2.28 -9.98
C LEU A 77 1.54 3.77 -9.72
N LEU A 78 2.23 4.68 -10.41
CA LEU A 78 1.91 6.11 -10.34
C LEU A 78 0.57 6.43 -11.00
N MET A 79 0.26 5.79 -12.14
CA MET A 79 -1.05 5.91 -12.78
C MET A 79 -2.16 5.34 -11.89
N ASP A 80 -1.96 4.18 -11.28
CA ASP A 80 -2.90 3.57 -10.34
C ASP A 80 -3.17 4.53 -9.17
N LEU A 81 -2.12 5.10 -8.57
CA LEU A 81 -2.26 6.07 -7.48
C LEU A 81 -3.03 7.33 -7.89
N GLU A 82 -2.79 7.84 -9.09
CA GLU A 82 -3.49 9.04 -9.56
C GLU A 82 -4.96 8.73 -9.87
N GLY A 83 -5.24 7.63 -10.57
CA GLY A 83 -6.61 7.20 -10.83
C GLY A 83 -7.43 6.94 -9.57
N TYR A 84 -6.80 6.39 -8.51
CA TYR A 84 -7.46 6.28 -7.21
C TYR A 84 -7.82 7.64 -6.59
N ARG A 85 -6.94 8.65 -6.74
CA ARG A 85 -7.18 10.00 -6.20
C ARG A 85 -8.28 10.71 -6.98
N GLU A 86 -8.27 10.60 -8.30
CA GLU A 86 -9.33 11.13 -9.17
C GLU A 86 -10.69 10.51 -8.78
N LEU A 87 -10.75 9.19 -8.60
CA LEU A 87 -11.97 8.52 -8.13
C LEU A 87 -12.39 9.03 -6.75
N GLU A 88 -11.48 9.14 -5.78
CA GLU A 88 -11.78 9.69 -4.44
C GLU A 88 -12.33 11.13 -4.50
N GLU A 89 -11.81 11.96 -5.39
CA GLU A 89 -12.27 13.34 -5.59
C GLU A 89 -13.67 13.35 -6.22
N MET A 90 -13.91 12.56 -7.27
CA MET A 90 -15.22 12.42 -7.89
C MET A 90 -16.29 11.96 -6.90
N PHE A 91 -16.02 10.89 -6.14
CA PHE A 91 -16.98 10.39 -5.14
C PHE A 91 -17.24 11.42 -4.03
N ARG A 92 -16.23 12.19 -3.63
CA ARG A 92 -16.39 13.27 -2.66
C ARG A 92 -17.32 14.38 -3.18
N GLU A 93 -17.18 14.76 -4.45
CA GLU A 93 -18.05 15.76 -5.10
C GLU A 93 -19.51 15.28 -5.16
N ASP A 94 -19.72 13.98 -5.39
CA ASP A 94 -21.04 13.34 -5.40
C ASP A 94 -21.60 13.07 -3.98
N GLY A 95 -20.86 13.41 -2.91
CA GLY A 95 -21.26 13.15 -1.53
C GLY A 95 -21.24 11.66 -1.13
N ILE A 96 -20.51 10.82 -1.87
CA ILE A 96 -20.35 9.38 -1.64
C ILE A 96 -19.01 9.14 -0.94
N GLU A 97 -19.03 8.48 0.22
CA GLU A 97 -17.79 8.00 0.84
C GLU A 97 -17.38 6.64 0.30
N LEU A 98 -16.19 6.56 -0.30
CA LEU A 98 -15.52 5.27 -0.52
C LEU A 98 -15.21 4.64 0.85
N LYS A 99 -15.77 3.45 1.11
CA LYS A 99 -15.49 2.70 2.35
C LYS A 99 -13.98 2.41 2.45
N ARG A 100 -13.36 2.95 3.51
CA ARG A 100 -11.94 2.81 3.88
C ARG A 100 -11.56 1.38 4.27
#